data_AF-A0AAV4EX69-F1
#
_entry.id   AF-A0AAV4EX69-F1
#
_cell.length_a   1.000
_cell.length_b   1.000
_cell.length_c   1.000
_cell.angle_alpha   90.00
_cell.angle_beta   90.00
_cell.angle_gamma   90.00
#
_symmetry.space_group_name_H-M   'P 1'
#
loop_
_entity.id
_entity.type
_entity.pdbx_description
1 polymer ?
#
loop_
_entity_poly.entity_id
_entity_poly.type
_entity_poly.pdbx_seq_one_letter_code
_entity_poly.pdbx_strand_id
1 'polypeptide(L)'
;MPQKTNKSFEEKCRAFFEQANGGDPVTPGQLARVIRKACPSFEGSDQDIAQMFMAVNTDNNDTISWEEFSSALFARDIKEVTRAELEETFKKLDKDNSGKLSREEVKNLMTDLEIPIEEDALDQTMAQADPDNNGVDIKEFLALFKDLNV
;
A
#
# COMPACT_ATOMS: atom_id res chain seq x y z
N MET A 1 19.64 -13.22 2.72
CA MET A 1 18.85 -13.31 1.46
C MET A 1 18.71 -11.89 0.93
N PRO A 2 19.07 -11.58 -0.32
CA PRO A 2 19.12 -10.19 -0.78
C PRO A 2 17.71 -9.70 -1.03
N GLN A 3 17.32 -8.62 -0.35
CA GLN A 3 16.16 -7.82 -0.71
C GLN A 3 16.30 -7.46 -2.19
N LYS A 4 15.42 -7.96 -3.06
CA LYS A 4 15.30 -7.47 -4.43
C LYS A 4 14.66 -6.08 -4.36
N THR A 5 15.44 -5.12 -3.86
CA THR A 5 15.07 -3.72 -3.83
C THR A 5 14.67 -3.30 -5.23
N ASN A 6 13.54 -2.61 -5.31
CA ASN A 6 12.88 -1.94 -6.41
C ASN A 6 13.75 -0.99 -7.25
N LYS A 7 15.06 -1.26 -7.45
CA LYS A 7 15.98 -0.43 -8.23
C LYS A 7 15.40 -0.05 -9.59
N SER A 8 14.80 -1.01 -10.29
CA SER A 8 14.18 -0.73 -11.61
C SER A 8 12.97 0.20 -11.53
N PHE A 9 12.20 0.15 -10.45
CA PHE A 9 11.01 0.98 -10.27
C PHE A 9 11.41 2.38 -9.82
N GLU A 10 12.33 2.49 -8.86
CA GLU A 10 12.90 3.77 -8.43
C GLU A 10 13.58 4.53 -9.57
N GLU A 11 14.37 3.84 -10.39
CA GLU A 11 14.99 4.42 -11.59
C GLU A 11 13.94 4.93 -12.60
N LYS A 12 12.82 4.20 -12.76
CA LYS A 12 11.70 4.64 -13.61
C LYS A 12 10.98 5.85 -13.04
N CYS A 13 10.72 5.86 -11.74
CA CYS A 13 10.10 7.00 -11.05
C CYS A 13 10.99 8.23 -11.09
N ARG A 14 12.31 8.05 -10.94
CA ARG A 14 13.31 9.12 -11.08
C ARG A 14 13.37 9.65 -12.49
N ALA A 15 13.49 8.78 -13.48
CA ALA A 15 13.49 9.19 -14.88
C ALA A 15 12.18 9.91 -15.25
N PHE A 16 11.05 9.49 -14.67
CA PHE A 16 9.76 10.14 -14.84
C PHE A 16 9.70 11.52 -14.18
N PHE A 17 10.20 11.65 -12.95
CA PHE A 17 10.32 12.92 -12.23
C PHE A 17 11.26 13.90 -12.95
N GLU A 18 12.38 13.41 -13.47
CA GLU A 18 13.32 14.18 -14.28
C GLU A 18 12.71 14.56 -15.65
N GLN A 19 11.95 13.69 -16.31
CA GLN A 19 11.24 14.04 -17.56
C GLN A 19 10.13 15.05 -17.36
N ALA A 20 9.50 15.02 -16.18
CA ALA A 20 8.42 15.89 -15.79
C ALA A 20 8.88 17.34 -15.57
N ASN A 21 10.05 17.51 -14.94
CA ASN A 21 10.51 18.82 -14.45
C ASN A 21 11.98 19.14 -14.72
N GLY A 22 12.68 18.35 -15.54
CA GLY A 22 14.09 18.60 -15.87
C GLY A 22 15.08 18.32 -14.73
N GLY A 23 14.63 17.69 -13.64
CA GLY A 23 15.44 17.45 -12.44
C GLY A 23 15.29 18.49 -11.33
N ASP A 24 14.46 19.51 -11.53
CA ASP A 24 14.17 20.52 -10.50
C ASP A 24 13.06 20.08 -9.52
N PRO A 25 12.96 20.69 -8.33
CA PRO A 25 11.85 20.49 -7.40
C PRO A 25 10.49 20.81 -8.04
N VAL A 26 9.52 19.91 -7.85
CA VAL A 26 8.22 19.93 -8.53
C VAL A 26 7.23 20.80 -7.77
N THR A 27 6.65 21.79 -8.43
CA THR A 27 5.55 22.62 -7.88
C THR A 27 4.20 21.86 -7.93
N PRO A 28 3.18 22.29 -7.17
CA PRO A 28 1.86 21.63 -7.19
C PRO A 28 1.24 21.53 -8.59
N GLY A 29 1.36 22.60 -9.39
CA GLY A 29 0.83 22.62 -10.76
C GLY A 29 1.58 21.67 -11.70
N GLN A 30 2.88 21.47 -11.47
CA GLN A 30 3.67 20.50 -12.21
C GLN A 30 3.31 19.08 -11.78
N LEU A 31 3.17 18.81 -10.48
CA LEU A 31 2.74 17.52 -9.96
C LEU A 31 1.40 17.09 -10.58
N ALA A 32 0.41 17.99 -10.65
CA ALA A 32 -0.87 17.71 -11.28
C ALA A 32 -0.75 17.32 -12.76
N ARG A 33 0.07 18.06 -13.51
CA ARG A 33 0.30 17.81 -14.93
C ARG A 33 0.99 16.47 -15.16
N VAL A 34 1.86 16.10 -14.23
CA VAL A 34 2.64 14.87 -14.24
C VAL A 34 1.76 13.66 -13.91
N ILE A 35 0.97 13.73 -12.85
CA ILE A 35 0.00 12.68 -12.47
C ILE A 35 -0.99 12.42 -13.61
N ARG A 36 -1.57 13.46 -14.21
CA ARG A 36 -2.51 13.32 -15.34
C ARG A 36 -1.86 12.75 -16.60
N LYS A 37 -0.56 12.97 -16.80
CA LYS A 37 0.18 12.45 -17.95
C LYS A 37 0.65 11.00 -17.74
N ALA A 38 1.05 10.63 -16.52
CA ALA A 38 1.40 9.25 -16.17
C ALA A 38 0.17 8.36 -16.06
N CYS A 39 -0.90 8.89 -15.50
CA CYS A 39 -2.13 8.17 -15.22
C CYS A 39 -3.30 8.92 -15.89
N PRO A 40 -3.57 8.64 -17.18
CA PRO A 40 -4.69 9.24 -17.91
C PRO A 40 -6.06 8.93 -17.27
N SER A 41 -6.12 7.86 -16.48
CA SER A 41 -7.28 7.39 -15.73
C SER A 41 -7.40 7.99 -14.33
N PHE A 42 -6.50 8.90 -13.94
CA PHE A 42 -6.58 9.58 -12.66
C PHE A 42 -7.73 10.60 -12.67
N GLU A 43 -8.80 10.31 -11.93
CA GLU A 43 -9.99 11.16 -11.82
C GLU A 43 -9.93 12.18 -10.66
N GLY A 44 -8.81 12.25 -9.94
CA GLY A 44 -8.65 13.16 -8.81
C GLY A 44 -8.71 14.64 -9.21
N SER A 45 -9.37 15.44 -8.36
CA SER A 45 -9.48 16.88 -8.52
C SER A 45 -8.16 17.60 -8.24
N ASP A 46 -8.05 18.87 -8.64
CA ASP A 46 -6.90 19.70 -8.28
C ASP A 46 -6.73 19.83 -6.76
N GLN A 47 -7.83 19.74 -5.99
CA GLN A 47 -7.79 19.72 -4.53
C GLN A 47 -7.18 18.43 -3.99
N ASP A 48 -7.51 17.27 -4.57
CA ASP A 48 -6.90 15.99 -4.16
C ASP A 48 -5.39 16.00 -4.42
N ILE A 49 -4.97 16.58 -5.55
CA ILE A 49 -3.56 16.73 -5.89
C ILE A 49 -2.87 17.73 -4.97
N ALA A 50 -3.52 18.83 -4.62
CA ALA A 50 -3.00 19.80 -3.66
C ALA A 50 -2.87 19.20 -2.26
N GLN A 51 -3.82 18.37 -1.82
CA GLN A 51 -3.72 17.63 -0.56
C GLN A 51 -2.59 16.61 -0.60
N MET A 52 -2.43 15.87 -1.71
CA MET A 52 -1.27 15.00 -1.89
C MET A 52 0.03 15.79 -1.82
N PHE A 53 0.09 16.95 -2.48
CA PHE A 53 1.24 17.82 -2.44
C PHE A 53 1.57 18.27 -1.01
N MET A 54 0.59 18.75 -0.25
CA MET A 54 0.78 19.18 1.14
C MET A 54 1.19 18.02 2.05
N ALA A 55 0.75 16.79 1.77
CA ALA A 55 1.18 15.61 2.51
C ALA A 55 2.65 15.23 2.24
N VAL A 56 3.19 15.60 1.08
CA VAL A 56 4.57 15.29 0.68
C VAL A 56 5.54 16.43 0.99
N ASN A 57 5.11 17.68 0.82
CA ASN A 57 5.91 18.88 1.07
C ASN A 57 6.02 19.14 2.59
N THR A 58 6.91 18.40 3.24
CA THR A 58 7.11 18.46 4.69
C THR A 58 7.87 19.70 5.14
N ASP A 59 8.71 20.26 4.28
CA ASP A 59 9.50 21.45 4.58
C ASP A 59 8.77 22.78 4.24
N ASN A 60 7.58 22.68 3.63
CA ASN A 60 6.74 23.78 3.19
C ASN A 60 7.46 24.77 2.25
N ASN A 61 8.42 24.28 1.45
CA ASN A 61 9.18 25.14 0.52
C ASN A 61 8.44 25.43 -0.80
N ASP A 62 7.12 25.19 -0.85
CA ASP A 62 6.26 25.26 -2.05
C ASP A 62 6.73 24.44 -3.27
N THR A 63 7.65 23.50 -3.07
CA THR A 63 8.11 22.52 -4.05
C THR A 63 8.20 21.13 -3.42
N ILE A 64 8.36 20.09 -4.24
CA ILE A 64 8.65 18.73 -3.79
C ILE A 64 9.98 18.35 -4.41
N SER A 65 10.97 18.08 -3.57
CA SER A 65 12.25 17.52 -3.99
C SER A 65 12.12 16.03 -4.34
N TRP A 66 13.14 15.47 -5.03
CA TRP A 66 13.19 14.03 -5.26
C TRP A 66 13.15 13.24 -3.95
N GLU A 67 13.78 13.75 -2.89
CA GLU A 67 13.80 13.10 -1.57
C GLU A 67 12.40 13.04 -0.96
N GLU A 68 11.65 14.13 -1.02
CA GLU A 68 10.26 14.16 -0.55
C GLU A 68 9.35 13.30 -1.42
N PHE A 69 9.51 13.36 -2.76
CA PHE A 69 8.73 12.56 -3.69
C PHE A 69 8.98 11.06 -3.52
N SER A 70 10.25 10.64 -3.45
CA SER A 70 10.64 9.25 -3.22
C SER A 70 10.23 8.79 -1.84
N SER A 71 10.41 9.62 -0.81
CA SER A 71 9.92 9.31 0.54
C SER A 71 8.41 9.10 0.52
N ALA A 72 7.62 9.95 -0.13
CA ALA A 72 6.17 9.77 -0.18
C ALA A 72 5.70 8.64 -1.10
N LEU A 73 6.41 8.39 -2.20
CA LEU A 73 6.06 7.33 -3.15
C LEU A 73 6.45 5.95 -2.59
N PHE A 74 7.64 5.82 -2.02
CA PHE A 74 8.11 4.58 -1.39
C PHE A 74 7.50 4.37 0.00
N ALA A 75 7.12 5.43 0.73
CA ALA A 75 6.25 5.28 1.90
C ALA A 75 4.83 4.85 1.51
N ARG A 76 4.40 5.05 0.26
CA ARG A 76 3.12 4.55 -0.27
C ARG A 76 3.20 3.14 -0.88
N ASP A 77 4.33 2.74 -1.44
CA ASP A 77 4.56 1.36 -1.91
C ASP A 77 4.87 0.38 -0.77
N ILE A 78 5.30 0.88 0.39
CA ILE A 78 5.17 0.19 1.67
C ILE A 78 3.91 0.74 2.33
N LYS A 79 2.74 0.53 1.71
CA LYS A 79 1.47 0.94 2.28
C LYS A 79 1.34 0.24 3.63
N GLU A 80 1.58 0.98 4.72
CA GLU A 80 1.00 0.64 6.02
C GLU A 80 -0.50 0.49 5.76
N VAL A 81 -0.96 -0.75 5.62
CA VAL A 81 -2.40 -1.01 5.57
C VAL A 81 -2.93 -0.47 6.88
N THR A 82 -3.73 0.59 6.81
CA THR A 82 -4.15 1.27 8.03
C THR A 82 -5.04 0.32 8.83
N ARG A 83 -5.05 0.46 10.16
CA ARG A 83 -5.93 -0.34 11.00
C ARG A 83 -7.38 -0.29 10.52
N ALA A 84 -7.85 0.87 10.04
CA ALA A 84 -9.20 1.03 9.52
C ALA A 84 -9.44 0.20 8.23
N GLU A 85 -8.48 0.19 7.30
CA GLU A 85 -8.57 -0.63 6.08
C GLU A 85 -8.50 -2.13 6.41
N LEU A 86 -7.68 -2.54 7.38
CA LEU A 86 -7.62 -3.91 7.86
C LEU A 86 -8.94 -4.31 8.55
N GLU A 87 -9.54 -3.44 9.34
CA GLU A 87 -10.83 -3.67 9.99
C GLU A 87 -11.97 -3.76 8.96
N GLU A 88 -11.96 -2.94 7.91
CA GLU A 88 -12.94 -3.03 6.82
C GLU A 88 -12.76 -4.30 5.99
N THR A 89 -11.51 -4.67 5.71
CA THR A 89 -11.17 -5.92 5.02
C THR A 89 -11.60 -7.12 5.85
N PHE A 90 -11.33 -7.12 7.15
CA PHE A 90 -11.77 -8.15 8.08
C PHE A 90 -13.30 -8.32 8.06
N LYS A 91 -14.06 -7.22 8.14
CA LYS A 91 -15.53 -7.26 8.05
C LYS A 91 -16.06 -7.75 6.70
N LYS A 92 -15.35 -7.48 5.60
CA LYS A 92 -15.72 -7.99 4.27
C LYS A 92 -15.50 -9.50 4.17
N LEU A 93 -14.55 -10.02 4.93
CA LEU A 93 -14.17 -11.43 4.92
C LEU A 93 -14.97 -12.29 5.88
N ASP A 94 -15.29 -11.76 7.05
CA ASP A 94 -16.16 -12.35 8.06
C ASP A 94 -17.61 -12.39 7.55
N LYS A 95 -17.91 -13.33 6.65
CA LYS A 95 -19.20 -13.41 5.96
C LYS A 95 -20.29 -13.89 6.89
N ASP A 96 -19.93 -14.69 7.87
CA ASP A 96 -20.86 -15.19 8.87
C ASP A 96 -21.05 -14.22 10.06
N ASN A 97 -20.30 -13.11 10.09
CA ASN A 97 -20.28 -12.11 11.17
C ASN A 97 -19.99 -12.76 12.53
N SER A 98 -19.17 -13.80 12.55
CA SER A 98 -18.72 -14.46 13.77
C SER A 98 -17.73 -13.60 14.57
N GLY A 99 -17.15 -12.58 13.95
CA GLY A 99 -16.08 -11.75 14.50
C GLY A 99 -14.70 -12.41 14.41
N LYS A 100 -14.58 -13.51 13.67
CA LYS A 100 -13.35 -14.30 13.48
C LYS A 100 -13.28 -14.79 12.03
N LEU A 101 -12.07 -14.94 11.50
CA LEU A 101 -11.87 -15.51 10.17
C LEU A 101 -11.53 -16.99 10.28
N SER A 102 -12.37 -17.80 9.66
CA SER A 102 -12.11 -19.21 9.44
C SER A 102 -11.06 -19.43 8.35
N ARG A 103 -10.46 -20.62 8.33
CA ARG A 103 -9.53 -21.05 7.27
C ARG A 103 -10.13 -20.86 5.86
N GLU A 104 -11.42 -21.16 5.70
CA GLU A 104 -12.11 -21.02 4.41
C GLU A 104 -12.26 -19.55 4.01
N GLU A 105 -12.54 -18.65 4.95
CA GLU A 105 -12.65 -17.21 4.66
C GLU A 105 -11.30 -16.60 4.29
N VAL A 106 -10.21 -17.00 4.94
CA VAL A 106 -8.85 -16.60 4.57
C VAL A 106 -8.46 -17.15 3.19
N LYS A 107 -8.81 -18.40 2.89
CA LYS A 107 -8.58 -18.99 1.54
C LYS A 107 -9.36 -18.25 0.45
N ASN A 108 -10.61 -17.91 0.74
CA ASN A 108 -11.45 -17.13 -0.17
C ASN A 108 -10.89 -15.73 -0.38
N LEU A 109 -10.36 -15.06 0.66
CA LEU A 109 -9.65 -13.78 0.50
C LEU A 109 -8.51 -13.88 -0.52
N MET A 110 -7.63 -14.86 -0.34
CA MET A 110 -6.46 -15.01 -1.20
C MET A 110 -6.87 -15.26 -2.66
N THR A 111 -7.98 -15.99 -2.84
CA THR A 111 -8.58 -16.24 -4.16
C THR A 111 -9.20 -14.96 -4.74
N ASP A 112 -9.93 -14.17 -3.95
CA ASP A 112 -10.56 -12.91 -4.35
C ASP A 112 -9.51 -11.84 -4.71
N LEU A 113 -8.34 -11.87 -4.07
CA LEU A 113 -7.19 -11.01 -4.39
C LEU A 113 -6.33 -11.53 -5.56
N GLU A 114 -6.71 -12.67 -6.16
CA GLU A 114 -5.95 -13.36 -7.21
C GLU A 114 -4.50 -13.68 -6.79
N ILE A 115 -4.27 -13.86 -5.49
CA ILE A 115 -2.97 -14.23 -4.92
C ILE A 115 -2.91 -15.77 -4.86
N PRO A 116 -2.05 -16.42 -5.66
CA PRO A 116 -1.89 -17.86 -5.58
C PRO A 116 -1.24 -18.24 -4.25
N ILE A 117 -1.98 -18.94 -3.40
CA ILE A 117 -1.49 -19.51 -2.14
C ILE A 117 -1.59 -21.04 -2.19
N GLU A 118 -0.51 -21.72 -1.83
CA GLU A 118 -0.50 -23.18 -1.68
C GLU A 118 -1.16 -23.58 -0.36
N GLU A 119 -1.79 -24.76 -0.29
CA GLU A 119 -2.48 -25.20 0.93
C GLU A 119 -1.54 -25.30 2.14
N ASP A 120 -0.30 -25.73 1.92
CA ASP A 120 0.73 -25.79 2.98
C ASP A 120 1.09 -24.39 3.50
N ALA A 121 1.17 -23.40 2.60
CA ALA A 121 1.46 -22.01 2.98
C ALA A 121 0.27 -21.40 3.72
N LEU A 122 -0.96 -21.72 3.31
CA LEU A 122 -2.18 -21.33 4.02
C LEU A 122 -2.20 -21.92 5.44
N ASP A 123 -1.90 -23.21 5.59
CA ASP A 123 -1.90 -23.87 6.90
C ASP A 123 -0.81 -23.31 7.82
N GLN A 124 0.37 -22.98 7.28
CA GLN A 124 1.42 -22.27 8.01
C GLN A 124 0.99 -20.86 8.42
N THR A 125 0.34 -20.12 7.52
CA THR A 125 -0.16 -18.77 7.79
C THR A 125 -1.24 -18.81 8.86
N MET A 126 -2.17 -19.76 8.79
CA MET A 126 -3.21 -19.98 9.79
C MET A 126 -2.59 -20.37 11.14
N ALA A 127 -1.60 -21.26 11.17
CA ALA A 127 -0.94 -21.66 12.42
C ALA A 127 -0.14 -20.52 13.08
N GLN A 128 0.34 -19.55 12.29
CA GLN A 128 0.97 -18.33 12.80
C GLN A 128 -0.04 -17.29 13.25
N ALA A 129 -1.15 -17.15 12.51
CA ALA A 129 -2.21 -16.19 12.80
C ALA A 129 -3.06 -16.60 14.01
N ASP A 130 -3.38 -17.89 14.14
CA ASP A 130 -4.33 -18.46 15.09
C ASP A 130 -3.62 -19.44 16.06
N PRO A 131 -2.82 -18.95 17.02
CA PRO A 131 -2.10 -19.78 17.97
C PRO A 131 -3.02 -20.50 18.96
N ASP A 132 -4.22 -19.99 19.19
CA ASP A 132 -5.19 -20.57 20.13
C ASP A 132 -6.25 -21.47 19.45
N ASN A 133 -6.15 -21.65 18.13
CA ASN A 133 -7.01 -22.48 17.27
C ASN A 133 -8.50 -22.14 17.43
N ASN A 134 -8.82 -20.86 17.61
CA ASN A 134 -10.17 -20.39 17.83
C ASN A 134 -10.77 -19.65 16.61
N GLY A 135 -10.02 -19.57 15.50
CA GLY A 135 -10.30 -18.74 14.33
C GLY A 135 -9.63 -17.37 14.44
N VAL A 136 -9.06 -16.85 13.35
CA VAL A 136 -8.23 -15.63 13.37
C VAL A 136 -9.09 -14.42 13.76
N ASP A 137 -8.88 -13.88 14.96
CA ASP A 137 -9.56 -12.67 15.40
C ASP A 137 -8.93 -11.41 14.77
N ILE A 138 -9.59 -10.27 14.94
CA ILE A 138 -9.12 -9.01 14.34
C ILE A 138 -7.73 -8.58 14.85
N LYS A 139 -7.38 -8.87 16.10
CA LYS A 139 -6.06 -8.55 16.66
C LYS A 139 -5.00 -9.46 16.06
N GLU A 140 -5.32 -10.73 15.92
CA GLU A 140 -4.47 -11.74 15.28
C GLU A 140 -4.24 -11.43 13.80
N PHE A 141 -5.30 -11.05 13.07
CA PHE A 141 -5.21 -10.58 11.70
C PHE A 141 -4.32 -9.34 11.57
N LEU A 142 -4.48 -8.36 12.46
CA LEU A 142 -3.61 -7.17 12.51
C LEU A 142 -2.16 -7.52 12.82
N ALA A 143 -1.91 -8.51 13.67
CA ALA A 143 -0.56 -8.98 13.99
C ALA A 143 0.09 -9.68 12.79
N LEU A 144 -0.65 -10.56 12.11
CA LEU A 144 -0.21 -11.23 10.89
C LEU A 144 0.21 -10.24 9.79
N PHE A 145 -0.61 -9.21 9.55
CA PHE A 145 -0.31 -8.18 8.55
C PHE A 145 0.89 -7.31 8.93
N LYS A 146 1.16 -7.11 10.23
CA LYS A 146 2.37 -6.42 10.68
C LYS A 146 3.62 -7.25 10.44
N ASP A 147 3.57 -8.55 10.67
CA ASP A 147 4.72 -9.45 10.49
C ASP A 147 5.03 -9.72 9.01
N LEU A 148 4.03 -9.64 8.13
CA LEU A 148 4.21 -9.71 6.68
C LEU A 148 4.88 -8.47 6.07
N ASN A 149 4.91 -7.34 6.79
CA ASN A 149 5.42 -6.05 6.29
C ASN A 149 6.86 -5.74 6.75
N VAL A 150 7.69 -6.76 6.98
CA VAL A 150 9.10 -6.68 7.41
C VAL A 150 10.07 -6.96 6.27
#